data_AF-A0AAW9ZUZ1-F1
#
_entry.id   AF-A0AAW9ZUZ1-F1
#
_cell.length_a   1.000
_cell.length_b   1.000
_cell.length_c   1.000
_cell.angle_alpha   90.00
_cell.angle_beta   90.00
_cell.angle_gamma   90.00
#
_symmetry.space_group_name_H-M   'P 1'
#
loop_
_entity.id
_entity.type
_entity.pdbx_description
1 polymer ?
#
loop_
_entity_poly.entity_id
_entity_poly.type
_entity_poly.pdbx_seq_one_letter_code
_entity_poly.pdbx_strand_id
1 'polypeptide(L)'
;MEDHGAPEKLFKYLSSTRIGILSDRMVRYTPLGAFNDPFEGRPEITGLASKEAALASFTAAIPSELEVAYSSLPAALRAQFSLQQWVQFATPLMQQQQGQFLAMLGSVSNQLIPT
;
A
#
# COMPACT_ATOMS: atom_id res chain seq x y z
N MET A 1 14.28 -58.45 14.74
CA MET A 1 14.36 -56.98 14.59
C MET A 1 13.03 -56.59 14.00
N GLU A 2 12.08 -56.20 14.86
CA GLU A 2 10.73 -55.88 14.41
C GLU A 2 10.80 -54.58 13.61
N ASP A 3 10.42 -54.68 12.34
CA ASP A 3 10.25 -53.54 11.46
C ASP A 3 9.04 -52.76 11.98
N HIS A 4 9.29 -51.72 12.78
CA HIS A 4 8.27 -50.76 13.17
C HIS A 4 7.95 -49.89 11.96
N GLY A 5 7.25 -50.50 11.00
CA GLY A 5 6.85 -49.91 9.74
C GLY A 5 6.28 -48.51 9.93
N ALA A 6 6.65 -47.62 9.02
CA ALA A 6 6.25 -46.22 9.04
C ALA A 6 4.74 -46.08 9.33
N PRO A 7 4.32 -45.09 10.15
CA PRO A 7 2.94 -44.96 10.58
C PRO A 7 1.98 -44.87 9.38
N GLU A 8 0.84 -45.55 9.49
CA GLU A 8 -0.16 -45.72 8.42
C GLU A 8 -0.71 -44.40 7.86
N LYS A 9 -0.60 -43.29 8.61
CA LYS A 9 -0.92 -41.94 8.15
C LYS A 9 0.16 -40.95 8.55
N LEU A 10 0.96 -40.55 7.58
CA LEU A 10 1.97 -39.51 7.76
C LEU A 10 1.37 -38.10 7.89
N PHE A 11 0.21 -37.80 7.29
CA PHE A 11 -0.48 -36.52 7.47
C PHE A 11 -1.99 -36.68 7.25
N LYS A 12 -2.83 -35.96 8.01
CA LYS A 12 -4.31 -35.98 7.90
C LYS A 12 -4.82 -35.67 6.47
N TYR A 13 -4.01 -34.99 5.66
CA TYR A 13 -4.42 -34.45 4.35
C TYR A 13 -3.60 -34.98 3.15
N LEU A 14 -2.64 -35.90 3.36
CA LEU A 14 -1.80 -36.42 2.28
C LEU A 14 -1.85 -37.95 2.23
N SER A 15 -2.81 -38.50 1.47
CA SER A 15 -2.91 -39.93 1.21
C SER A 15 -1.79 -40.41 0.27
N SER A 16 -1.46 -41.70 0.35
CA SER A 16 -0.51 -42.36 -0.56
C SER A 16 -0.90 -42.18 -2.03
N THR A 17 -2.19 -42.19 -2.36
CA THR A 17 -2.71 -41.91 -3.71
C THR A 17 -2.42 -40.50 -4.22
N ARG A 18 -2.08 -39.56 -3.33
CA ARG A 18 -1.78 -38.16 -3.65
C ARG A 18 -0.29 -37.83 -3.55
N ILE A 19 0.56 -38.82 -3.25
CA ILE A 19 2.02 -38.65 -3.17
C ILE A 19 2.61 -38.15 -4.50
N GLY A 20 2.00 -38.56 -5.62
CA GLY A 20 2.40 -38.16 -6.97
C GLY A 20 2.41 -36.65 -7.19
N ILE A 21 1.57 -35.90 -6.47
CA ILE A 21 1.52 -34.43 -6.55
C ILE A 21 2.89 -33.81 -6.21
N LEU A 22 3.66 -34.44 -5.32
CA LEU A 22 5.00 -33.99 -4.95
C LEU A 22 6.05 -34.39 -5.99
N SER A 23 6.05 -35.66 -6.45
CA SER A 23 7.00 -36.14 -7.46
C SER A 23 6.82 -35.45 -8.80
N ASP A 24 5.57 -35.18 -9.17
CA ASP A 24 5.16 -34.65 -10.45
C ASP A 24 5.14 -33.11 -10.44
N ARG A 25 5.58 -32.50 -9.32
CA ARG A 25 5.69 -31.05 -9.11
C ARG A 25 4.38 -30.31 -9.42
N MET A 26 3.25 -30.92 -9.05
CA MET A 26 1.92 -30.39 -9.33
C MET A 26 1.43 -29.37 -8.29
N VAL A 27 2.26 -29.02 -7.32
CA VAL A 27 1.96 -27.97 -6.34
C VAL A 27 1.99 -26.61 -7.05
N ARG A 28 0.86 -25.91 -7.05
CA ARG A 28 0.74 -24.55 -7.58
C ARG A 28 0.59 -23.57 -6.42
N TYR A 29 1.31 -22.47 -6.50
CA TYR A 29 1.05 -21.33 -5.64
C TYR A 29 -0.23 -20.64 -6.10
N THR A 30 -1.18 -20.50 -5.19
CA THR A 30 -2.37 -19.68 -5.42
C THR A 30 -1.95 -18.21 -5.31
N PRO A 31 -2.20 -17.36 -6.32
CA PRO A 31 -1.94 -15.94 -6.19
C PRO A 31 -2.82 -15.35 -5.07
N LEU A 32 -2.35 -14.30 -4.38
CA LEU A 32 -3.03 -13.74 -3.20
C LEU A 32 -4.51 -13.42 -3.43
N GLY A 33 -4.88 -12.96 -4.64
CA GLY A 33 -6.26 -12.64 -5.01
C GLY A 33 -7.18 -13.84 -5.29
N ALA A 34 -6.67 -15.07 -5.24
CA ALA A 34 -7.43 -16.30 -5.47
C ALA A 34 -7.52 -17.18 -4.20
N PHE A 35 -7.12 -16.65 -3.03
CA PHE A 35 -7.38 -17.32 -1.76
C PHE A 35 -8.87 -17.27 -1.43
N ASN A 36 -9.41 -18.42 -1.02
CA ASN A 36 -10.82 -18.57 -0.67
C ASN A 36 -11.11 -18.05 0.73
N ASP A 37 -10.07 -17.86 1.54
CA ASP A 37 -10.11 -17.34 2.89
C ASP A 37 -9.47 -15.94 2.93
N PRO A 38 -10.17 -14.89 3.42
CA PRO A 38 -9.64 -13.54 3.54
C PRO A 38 -8.47 -13.40 4.55
N PHE A 39 -8.14 -14.46 5.28
CA PHE A 39 -7.03 -14.53 6.24
C PHE A 39 -5.83 -15.35 5.73
N GLU A 40 -5.96 -16.13 4.65
CA GLU A 40 -4.90 -16.99 4.11
C GLU A 40 -3.74 -16.21 3.46
N GLY A 41 -4.01 -14.99 3.01
CA GLY A 41 -3.07 -14.18 2.23
C GLY A 41 -2.95 -12.75 2.73
N ARG A 42 -2.89 -12.53 4.06
CA ARG A 42 -2.68 -11.18 4.60
C ARG A 42 -1.25 -10.74 4.30
N PRO A 43 -1.02 -9.81 3.36
CA PRO A 43 0.32 -9.26 3.19
C PRO A 43 0.71 -8.56 4.49
N GLU A 44 1.96 -8.75 4.92
CA GLU A 44 2.51 -8.00 6.03
C GLU A 44 2.63 -6.52 5.60
N ILE A 45 1.65 -5.71 6.00
CA ILE A 45 1.67 -4.27 5.70
C ILE A 45 2.65 -3.62 6.69
N THR A 46 3.89 -3.43 6.25
CA THR A 46 4.97 -2.83 7.06
C THR A 46 5.04 -1.31 6.92
N GLY A 47 4.25 -0.73 6.02
CA GLY A 47 4.16 0.72 5.82
C GLY A 47 3.13 1.10 4.76
N LEU A 48 2.73 2.37 4.77
CA LEU A 48 1.72 2.90 3.85
C LEU A 48 2.28 3.23 2.45
N ALA A 49 3.48 3.79 2.40
CA ALA A 49 4.21 4.12 1.18
C ALA A 49 5.69 4.38 1.50
N SER A 50 6.58 4.26 0.52
CA SER A 50 7.94 4.80 0.67
C SER A 50 7.91 6.33 0.72
N LYS A 51 8.92 6.95 1.33
CA LYS A 51 9.01 8.41 1.40
C LYS A 51 9.03 9.03 0.01
N GLU A 52 9.72 8.40 -0.93
CA GLU A 52 9.87 8.84 -2.31
C GLU A 52 8.52 8.78 -3.04
N ALA A 53 7.78 7.67 -2.90
CA ALA A 53 6.46 7.52 -3.49
C ALA A 53 5.46 8.54 -2.90
N ALA A 54 5.52 8.77 -1.60
CA ALA A 54 4.70 9.77 -0.91
C ALA A 54 5.00 11.19 -1.42
N LEU A 55 6.28 11.58 -1.53
CA LEU A 55 6.67 12.89 -2.04
C LEU A 55 6.32 13.09 -3.52
N ALA A 56 6.44 12.04 -4.34
CA ALA A 56 6.04 12.08 -5.74
C ALA A 56 4.52 12.31 -5.86
N SER A 57 3.72 11.57 -5.08
CA SER A 57 2.27 11.75 -5.03
C SER A 57 1.88 13.14 -4.54
N PHE A 58 2.53 13.64 -3.48
CA PHE A 58 2.32 15.00 -2.97
C PHE A 58 2.59 16.04 -4.05
N THR A 59 3.74 15.95 -4.72
CA THR A 59 4.12 16.92 -5.77
C THR A 59 3.16 16.90 -6.95
N ALA A 60 2.70 15.71 -7.35
CA ALA A 60 1.73 15.55 -8.43
C ALA A 60 0.35 16.13 -8.09
N ALA A 61 -0.04 16.16 -6.80
CA ALA A 61 -1.31 16.70 -6.34
C ALA A 61 -1.34 18.23 -6.21
N ILE A 62 -0.18 18.89 -6.06
CA ILE A 62 -0.11 20.36 -5.85
C ILE A 62 -0.96 21.16 -6.86
N PRO A 63 -0.88 20.93 -8.19
CA PRO A 63 -1.64 21.75 -9.14
C PRO A 63 -3.16 21.68 -8.91
N SER A 64 -3.72 20.47 -8.76
CA SER A 64 -5.16 20.29 -8.56
C SER A 64 -5.62 20.85 -7.21
N GLU A 65 -4.83 20.65 -6.15
CA GLU A 65 -5.17 21.18 -4.82
C GLU A 65 -5.13 22.72 -4.80
N LEU A 66 -4.18 23.33 -5.52
CA LEU A 66 -4.12 24.79 -5.65
C LEU A 66 -5.30 25.36 -6.45
N GLU A 67 -5.80 24.65 -7.47
CA GLU A 67 -7.01 25.02 -8.20
C GLU A 67 -8.25 24.97 -7.30
N VAL A 68 -8.40 23.91 -6.51
CA VAL A 68 -9.48 23.77 -5.53
C VAL A 68 -9.39 24.89 -4.49
N ALA A 69 -8.21 25.14 -3.91
CA ALA A 69 -7.98 26.22 -2.96
C ALA A 69 -8.34 27.59 -3.57
N TYR A 70 -7.91 27.86 -4.81
CA TYR A 70 -8.24 29.09 -5.52
C TYR A 70 -9.75 29.26 -5.70
N SER A 71 -10.46 28.19 -6.07
CA SER A 71 -11.92 28.23 -6.26
C SER A 71 -12.69 28.56 -4.97
N SER A 72 -12.12 28.19 -3.82
CA SER A 72 -12.68 28.50 -2.50
C SER A 72 -12.44 29.93 -2.03
N LEU A 73 -11.59 30.70 -2.73
CA LEU A 73 -11.28 32.07 -2.36
C LEU A 73 -12.49 33.01 -2.61
N PRO A 74 -12.72 33.99 -1.71
CA PRO A 74 -13.66 35.07 -1.95
C PRO A 74 -13.48 35.73 -3.32
N ALA A 75 -14.59 36.08 -3.97
CA ALA A 75 -14.58 36.70 -5.31
C ALA A 75 -13.71 37.98 -5.37
N ALA A 76 -13.69 38.76 -4.28
CA ALA A 76 -12.85 39.95 -4.16
C ALA A 76 -11.35 39.66 -4.23
N LEU A 77 -10.90 38.47 -3.81
CA LEU A 77 -9.50 38.04 -3.92
C LEU A 77 -9.21 37.44 -5.30
N ARG A 78 -10.12 36.63 -5.84
CA ARG A 78 -10.00 36.07 -7.21
C ARG A 78 -9.99 37.14 -8.30
N ALA A 79 -10.50 38.34 -8.02
CA ALA A 79 -10.42 39.48 -8.93
C ALA A 79 -9.03 40.15 -8.96
N GLN A 80 -8.16 39.90 -7.97
CA GLN A 80 -6.86 40.58 -7.84
C GLN A 80 -5.73 39.87 -8.60
N PHE A 81 -5.85 38.56 -8.79
CA PHE A 81 -4.83 37.76 -9.47
C PHE A 81 -5.49 36.57 -10.17
N SER A 82 -4.87 36.11 -11.26
CA SER A 82 -5.35 34.95 -12.00
C SER A 82 -4.99 33.64 -11.29
N LEU A 83 -5.71 32.57 -11.66
CA LEU A 83 -5.37 31.21 -11.23
C LEU A 83 -3.92 30.84 -11.57
N GLN A 84 -3.42 31.26 -12.74
CA GLN A 84 -2.05 30.98 -13.15
C GLN A 84 -1.02 31.66 -12.23
N GLN A 85 -1.27 32.92 -11.85
CA GLN A 85 -0.41 33.65 -10.91
C GLN A 85 -0.44 33.00 -9.52
N TRP A 86 -1.62 32.58 -9.07
CA TRP A 86 -1.78 31.82 -7.82
C TRP A 86 -0.95 30.55 -7.81
N VAL A 87 -1.08 29.71 -8.85
CA VAL A 87 -0.34 28.44 -8.95
C VAL A 87 1.16 28.69 -8.97
N GLN A 88 1.64 29.68 -9.74
CA GLN A 88 3.06 30.02 -9.80
C GLN A 88 3.64 30.46 -8.45
N PHE A 89 2.92 31.29 -7.70
CA PHE A 89 3.34 31.77 -6.38
C PHE A 89 3.24 30.68 -5.30
N ALA A 90 2.16 29.91 -5.29
CA ALA A 90 1.85 29.00 -4.20
C ALA A 90 2.56 27.64 -4.32
N THR A 91 2.92 27.20 -5.52
CA THR A 91 3.66 25.94 -5.74
C THR A 91 4.95 25.82 -4.91
N PRO A 92 5.89 26.79 -4.92
CA PRO A 92 7.11 26.68 -4.12
C PRO A 92 6.82 26.66 -2.61
N LEU A 93 5.80 27.38 -2.14
CA LEU A 93 5.36 27.33 -0.74
C LEU A 93 4.87 25.94 -0.35
N MET A 94 4.07 25.28 -1.21
CA MET A 94 3.62 23.91 -0.97
C MET A 94 4.77 22.90 -1.00
N GLN A 95 5.72 23.06 -1.91
CA GLN A 95 6.91 22.20 -1.98
C GLN A 95 7.77 22.28 -0.71
N GLN A 96 7.87 23.45 -0.08
CA GLN A 96 8.57 23.59 1.21
C GLN A 96 7.91 22.80 2.34
N GLN A 97 6.62 22.47 2.23
CA GLN A 97 5.88 21.71 3.25
C GLN A 97 6.06 20.18 3.15
N GLN A 98 6.83 19.68 2.17
CA GLN A 98 7.08 18.25 1.98
C GLN A 98 7.58 17.54 3.26
N GLY A 99 8.42 18.21 4.06
CA GLY A 99 8.89 17.65 5.33
C GLY A 99 7.78 17.47 6.37
N GLN A 100 6.85 18.43 6.47
CA GLN A 100 5.69 18.33 7.36
C GLN A 100 4.72 17.26 6.89
N PHE A 101 4.52 17.14 5.58
CA PHE A 101 3.70 16.08 5.00
C PHE A 101 4.23 14.68 5.35
N LEU A 102 5.55 14.46 5.22
CA LEU A 102 6.17 13.19 5.61
C LEU A 102 6.04 12.92 7.12
N ALA A 103 6.18 13.95 7.97
CA ALA A 103 5.98 13.81 9.41
C ALA A 103 4.53 13.41 9.74
N MET A 104 3.55 14.02 9.07
CA MET A 104 2.14 13.68 9.19
C MET A 104 1.88 12.22 8.79
N LEU A 105 2.39 11.77 7.64
CA LEU A 105 2.25 10.37 7.21
C LEU A 105 2.89 9.39 8.18
N GLY A 106 4.06 9.72 8.73
CA GLY A 106 4.70 8.91 9.77
C GLY A 106 3.83 8.76 11.02
N SER A 107 3.20 9.85 11.47
CA SER A 107 2.27 9.80 12.62
C SER A 107 1.05 8.91 12.35
N VAL A 108 0.48 8.98 11.15
CA VAL A 108 -0.67 8.16 10.74
C VAL A 108 -0.27 6.69 10.60
N SER A 109 0.91 6.42 10.02
CA SER A 109 1.42 5.04 9.90
C SER A 109 1.58 4.39 11.27
N ASN A 110 2.09 5.10 12.26
CA ASN A 110 2.24 4.58 13.64
C ASN A 110 0.91 4.31 14.34
N GLN A 111 -0.17 5.02 13.96
CA GLN A 111 -1.51 4.77 14.50
C GLN A 111 -2.18 3.55 13.85
N LEU A 112 -1.97 3.34 12.55
CA LEU A 112 -2.64 2.29 11.78
C LEU A 112 -1.87 0.96 11.77
N ILE A 113 -0.55 1.03 11.84
CA ILE A 113 0.37 -0.10 11.86
C ILE A 113 1.24 0.07 13.10
N PRO A 114 0.71 -0.25 14.31
CA PRO A 114 1.53 -0.28 15.50
C PRO A 114 2.62 -1.33 15.32
N THR A 115 3.87 -0.90 15.50
CA THR A 115 5.05 -1.78 15.50
C THR A 115 5.17 -2.55 16.81
#